data_AF-A0AAN8MCQ2-F1
#
_entry.id   AF-A0AAN8MCQ2-F1
#
_cell.length_a   1.000
_cell.length_b   1.000
_cell.length_c   1.000
_cell.angle_alpha   90.00
_cell.angle_beta   90.00
_cell.angle_gamma   90.00
#
_symmetry.space_group_name_H-M   'P 1'
#
loop_
_entity.id
_entity.type
_entity.pdbx_description
1 polymer ?
#
loop_
_entity_poly.entity_id
_entity_poly.type
_entity_poly.pdbx_seq_one_letter_code
_entity_poly.pdbx_strand_id
1 'polypeptide(L)'
;MQDKDQLTRRTQETTSKYIGERLNDISFWRAELNHEIDNMVSEIMALTEVKRRLERVLQETEGPLQVSQECLYHREKRMSIDLVHDDVEKDLIRELETIKSCQEKMRRHLDRAIAQLASNRAVQHELERYVSDKVTAQRIDHHLSHHLRNASDGISYYRGIERLDPS
;
A
#
# COMPACT_ATOMS: atom_id res chain seq x y z
N MET A 1 -20.32 -41.08 34.30
CA MET A 1 -21.16 -40.39 33.29
C MET A 1 -21.32 -38.92 33.67
N GLN A 2 -21.85 -38.61 34.86
CA GLN A 2 -22.01 -37.24 35.39
C GLN A 2 -20.75 -36.35 35.36
N ASP A 3 -19.58 -36.92 35.67
CA ASP A 3 -18.30 -36.18 35.67
C ASP A 3 -17.84 -35.77 34.25
N LYS A 4 -18.05 -36.65 33.26
CA LYS A 4 -17.74 -36.38 31.85
C LYS A 4 -18.68 -35.32 31.24
N ASP A 5 -19.94 -35.33 31.65
CA ASP A 5 -20.92 -34.31 31.21
C ASP A 5 -20.57 -32.94 31.79
N GLN A 6 -20.16 -32.87 33.06
CA GLN A 6 -19.70 -31.64 33.69
C GLN A 6 -18.42 -31.10 33.01
N LEU A 7 -17.46 -31.97 32.70
CA LEU A 7 -16.26 -31.58 31.96
C LEU A 7 -16.62 -31.01 30.58
N THR A 8 -17.47 -31.71 29.81
CA THR A 8 -17.91 -31.28 28.48
C THR A 8 -18.55 -29.89 28.54
N ARG A 9 -19.44 -29.66 29.50
CA ARG A 9 -20.10 -28.36 29.67
C ARG A 9 -19.12 -27.24 30.01
N ARG A 10 -18.17 -27.48 30.93
CA ARG A 10 -17.13 -26.49 31.25
C ARG A 10 -16.25 -26.15 30.05
N THR A 11 -15.87 -27.17 29.27
CA THR A 11 -15.09 -26.97 28.04
C THR A 11 -15.88 -26.16 27.01
N GLN A 12 -17.17 -26.41 26.84
CA GLN A 12 -18.05 -25.65 25.95
C GLN A 12 -18.17 -24.19 26.38
N GLU A 13 -18.47 -23.92 27.65
CA GLU A 13 -18.56 -22.55 28.21
C GLU A 13 -17.24 -21.79 28.00
N THR A 14 -16.11 -22.44 28.28
CA THR A 14 -14.77 -21.87 28.07
C THR A 14 -14.50 -21.56 26.60
N THR A 15 -14.84 -22.48 25.70
CA THR A 15 -14.65 -22.32 24.25
C THR A 15 -15.52 -21.18 23.69
N SER A 16 -16.78 -21.10 24.11
CA SER A 16 -17.68 -20.00 23.73
C SER A 16 -17.14 -18.64 24.16
N LYS A 17 -16.54 -18.56 25.36
CA LYS A 17 -15.89 -17.34 25.82
C LYS A 17 -14.71 -16.94 24.92
N TYR A 18 -13.82 -17.88 24.60
CA TYR A 18 -12.67 -17.61 23.71
C TYR A 18 -13.10 -17.22 22.29
N ILE A 19 -14.18 -17.79 21.76
CA ILE A 19 -14.74 -17.37 20.46
C ILE A 19 -15.23 -15.91 20.53
N GLY A 20 -15.90 -15.53 21.62
CA GLY A 20 -16.34 -14.15 21.84
C GLY A 20 -15.16 -13.16 21.92
N GLU A 21 -14.10 -13.51 22.65
CA GLU A 21 -12.87 -12.71 22.72
C GLU A 21 -12.23 -12.56 21.33
N ARG A 22 -12.09 -13.66 20.59
CA ARG A 22 -11.53 -13.64 19.22
C ARG A 22 -12.38 -12.84 18.23
N LEU A 23 -13.71 -12.84 18.36
CA LEU A 23 -14.60 -12.01 17.55
C LEU A 23 -14.32 -10.51 17.76
N ASN A 24 -14.07 -10.09 19.00
CA ASN A 24 -13.68 -8.72 19.31
C ASN A 24 -12.33 -8.37 18.67
N ASP A 25 -11.34 -9.26 18.78
CA ASP A 25 -10.02 -9.07 18.18
C ASP A 25 -10.10 -8.95 16.66
N ILE A 26 -10.88 -9.81 16.00
CA ILE A 26 -11.08 -9.75 14.55
C ILE A 26 -11.74 -8.43 14.15
N SER A 27 -12.75 -7.99 14.89
CA SER A 27 -13.42 -6.72 14.63
C SER A 27 -12.46 -5.53 14.77
N PHE A 28 -11.63 -5.54 15.82
CA PHE A 28 -10.61 -4.53 16.06
C PHE A 28 -9.60 -4.49 14.91
N TRP A 29 -8.96 -5.61 14.58
CA TRP A 29 -7.96 -5.67 13.51
C TRP A 29 -8.53 -5.34 12.13
N ARG A 30 -9.79 -5.68 11.87
CA ARG A 30 -10.45 -5.27 10.63
C ARG A 30 -10.64 -3.76 10.56
N ALA A 31 -11.01 -3.11 11.67
CA ALA A 31 -11.10 -1.65 11.71
C ALA A 31 -9.74 -1.01 11.46
N GLU A 32 -8.68 -1.53 12.08
CA GLU A 32 -7.31 -1.05 11.89
C GLU A 32 -6.82 -1.21 10.44
N LEU A 33 -7.08 -2.38 9.82
CA LEU A 33 -6.73 -2.61 8.43
C LEU A 33 -7.46 -1.66 7.47
N ASN A 34 -8.74 -1.38 7.71
CA ASN A 34 -9.47 -0.40 6.88
C ASN A 34 -8.91 1.01 7.07
N HIS A 35 -8.59 1.40 8.31
CA HIS A 35 -7.95 2.68 8.56
C HIS A 35 -6.62 2.82 7.80
N GLU A 36 -5.81 1.76 7.79
CA GLU A 36 -4.55 1.76 7.06
C GLU A 36 -4.73 1.78 5.53
N ILE A 37 -5.78 1.16 5.00
CA ILE A 37 -6.17 1.29 3.59
C ILE A 37 -6.51 2.75 3.27
N ASP A 38 -7.30 3.43 4.11
CA ASP A 38 -7.64 4.84 3.90
C ASP A 38 -6.40 5.75 3.93
N ASN A 39 -5.45 5.47 4.83
CA ASN A 39 -4.14 6.14 4.88
C ASN A 39 -3.36 5.90 3.58
N MET A 40 -3.31 4.65 3.10
CA MET A 40 -2.62 4.27 1.87
C MET A 40 -3.22 4.96 0.64
N VAL A 41 -4.55 5.03 0.54
CA VAL A 41 -5.26 5.74 -0.53
C VAL A 41 -4.90 7.23 -0.50
N SER A 42 -4.90 7.84 0.68
CA SER A 42 -4.52 9.26 0.85
C SER A 42 -3.08 9.53 0.42
N GLU A 43 -2.15 8.65 0.80
CA GLU A 43 -0.73 8.75 0.41
C GLU A 43 -0.55 8.58 -1.10
N ILE A 44 -1.25 7.61 -1.72
CA ILE A 44 -1.23 7.41 -3.17
C ILE A 44 -1.72 8.67 -3.89
N MET A 45 -2.80 9.30 -3.40
CA MET A 45 -3.32 10.54 -3.97
C MET A 45 -2.31 11.68 -3.84
N ALA A 46 -1.73 11.88 -2.66
CA ALA A 46 -0.74 12.91 -2.40
C ALA A 46 0.50 12.75 -3.30
N LEU A 47 1.06 11.54 -3.40
CA LEU A 47 2.22 11.27 -4.23
C LEU A 47 1.90 11.40 -5.74
N THR A 48 0.68 11.04 -6.16
CA THR A 48 0.23 11.25 -7.54
C THR A 48 0.20 12.74 -7.91
N GLU A 49 -0.26 13.60 -7.00
CA GLU A 49 -0.24 15.04 -7.22
C GLU A 49 1.19 15.61 -7.27
N VAL A 50 2.07 15.15 -6.38
CA VAL A 50 3.49 15.52 -6.43
C VAL A 50 4.14 15.10 -7.74
N LYS A 51 3.89 13.86 -8.21
CA LYS A 51 4.35 13.37 -9.51
C LYS A 51 3.88 14.29 -10.64
N ARG A 52 2.59 14.62 -10.68
CA ARG A 52 1.99 15.49 -11.71
C ARG A 52 2.59 16.89 -11.71
N ARG A 53 2.84 17.47 -10.52
CA ARG A 53 3.52 18.77 -10.39
C ARG A 53 4.95 18.71 -10.89
N LEU A 54 5.68 17.63 -10.58
CA LEU A 54 7.05 17.44 -11.03
C LEU A 54 7.15 17.29 -12.55
N GLU A 55 6.22 16.55 -13.17
CA GLU A 55 6.13 16.44 -14.64
C GLU A 55 5.89 17.80 -15.30
N ARG A 56 5.00 18.61 -14.73
CA ARG A 56 4.73 19.97 -15.22
C ARG A 56 5.96 20.86 -15.11
N VAL A 57 6.59 20.91 -13.94
CA VAL A 57 7.77 21.76 -13.72
C VAL A 57 8.91 21.34 -14.65
N LEU A 58 9.11 20.03 -14.85
CA LEU A 58 10.09 19.53 -15.82
C LEU A 58 9.79 20.05 -17.23
N GLN A 59 8.54 19.99 -17.68
CA GLN A 59 8.13 20.52 -18.98
C GLN A 59 8.35 22.04 -19.09
N GLU A 60 8.07 22.79 -18.03
CA GLU A 60 8.26 24.25 -17.98
C GLU A 60 9.74 24.65 -18.15
N THR A 61 10.70 23.77 -17.77
CA THR A 61 12.13 24.03 -17.98
C THR A 61 12.60 23.90 -19.43
N GLU A 62 11.83 23.27 -20.32
CA GLU A 62 12.22 23.08 -21.73
C GLU A 62 12.26 24.41 -22.50
N GLY A 63 11.37 25.36 -22.16
CA GLY A 63 11.34 26.69 -22.78
C GLY A 63 12.63 27.48 -22.52
N PRO A 64 13.02 27.73 -21.26
CA PRO A 64 14.30 28.35 -20.94
C PRO A 64 15.50 27.61 -21.54
N LEU A 65 15.50 26.27 -21.52
CA LEU A 65 16.57 25.48 -22.13
C LEU A 65 16.73 25.78 -23.63
N GLN A 66 15.62 25.82 -24.37
CA GLN A 66 15.63 26.10 -25.80
C GLN A 66 16.11 27.52 -26.09
N VAL A 67 15.68 28.51 -25.31
CA VAL A 67 16.11 29.91 -25.46
C VAL A 67 17.62 30.04 -25.25
N SER A 68 18.17 29.47 -24.17
CA SER A 68 19.61 29.55 -23.92
C SER A 68 20.42 28.82 -25.00
N GLN A 69 19.92 27.71 -25.55
CA GLN A 69 20.53 27.02 -26.69
C GLN A 69 20.52 27.86 -27.98
N GLU A 70 19.39 28.49 -28.30
CA GLU A 70 19.26 29.34 -29.49
C GLU A 70 20.16 30.58 -29.38
N CYS A 71 20.24 31.20 -28.19
CA CYS A 71 21.16 32.29 -27.92
C CYS A 71 22.63 31.90 -28.16
N LEU A 72 23.07 30.72 -27.69
CA LEU A 72 24.42 30.24 -27.96
C LEU A 72 24.63 29.96 -29.45
N TYR A 73 23.68 29.31 -30.11
CA TYR A 73 23.76 29.02 -31.55
C TYR A 73 23.91 30.30 -32.40
N HIS A 74 23.23 31.39 -32.05
CA HIS A 74 23.42 32.67 -32.71
C HIS A 74 24.79 33.30 -32.42
N ARG A 75 25.33 33.12 -31.22
CA ARG A 75 26.65 33.63 -30.82
C ARG A 75 27.79 32.90 -31.52
N GLU A 76 27.68 31.59 -31.72
CA GLU A 76 28.64 30.79 -32.48
C GLU A 76 28.77 31.23 -33.96
N LYS A 77 27.77 31.94 -34.49
CA LYS A 77 27.78 32.48 -35.86
C LYS A 77 28.48 33.83 -36.00
N ARG A 78 28.95 34.44 -34.91
CA ARG A 78 29.69 35.71 -34.97
C ARG A 78 30.97 35.54 -35.76
N MET A 79 31.37 36.59 -36.49
CA MET A 79 32.54 36.56 -37.37
C MET A 79 33.44 37.76 -37.09
N SER A 80 34.70 37.65 -37.50
CA SER A 80 35.68 38.75 -37.45
C SER A 80 35.86 39.27 -36.01
N ILE A 81 35.78 40.59 -35.81
CA ILE A 81 36.00 41.23 -34.51
C ILE A 81 34.95 40.84 -33.44
N ASP A 82 33.81 40.31 -33.86
CA ASP A 82 32.72 39.88 -32.96
C ASP A 82 32.92 38.45 -32.44
N LEU A 83 33.91 37.69 -32.95
CA LEU A 83 34.23 36.34 -32.48
C LEU A 83 34.98 36.40 -31.15
N VAL A 84 34.24 36.60 -30.06
CA VAL A 84 34.77 36.71 -28.70
C VAL A 84 33.92 35.88 -27.74
N HIS A 85 34.57 35.14 -26.84
CA HIS A 85 33.94 34.53 -25.67
C HIS A 85 33.66 35.58 -24.59
N ASP A 86 32.55 36.29 -24.78
CA ASP A 86 32.09 37.30 -23.83
C ASP A 86 31.48 36.68 -22.57
N ASP A 87 31.23 37.52 -21.56
CA ASP A 87 30.69 37.04 -20.29
C ASP A 87 29.26 36.49 -20.42
N VAL A 88 28.49 36.98 -21.40
CA VAL A 88 27.13 36.46 -21.65
C VAL A 88 27.18 35.04 -22.20
N GLU A 89 28.14 34.70 -23.06
CA GLU A 89 28.35 33.32 -23.52
C GLU A 89 28.66 32.39 -22.34
N LYS A 90 29.54 32.81 -21.41
CA LYS A 90 29.85 32.04 -20.20
C LYS A 90 28.64 31.87 -19.29
N ASP A 91 27.82 32.91 -19.15
CA ASP A 91 26.60 32.88 -18.33
C ASP A 91 25.54 31.95 -18.95
N LEU A 92 25.36 31.99 -20.28
CA LEU A 92 24.45 31.08 -21.00
C LEU A 92 24.86 29.61 -20.88
N ILE A 93 26.16 29.31 -20.94
CA ILE A 93 26.67 27.94 -20.71
C ILE A 93 26.32 27.49 -19.29
N ARG A 94 26.58 28.34 -18.28
CA ARG A 94 26.25 28.03 -16.88
C ARG A 94 24.74 27.85 -16.67
N GLU A 95 23.92 28.64 -17.34
CA GLU A 95 22.46 28.50 -17.32
C GLU A 95 22.02 27.15 -17.89
N LEU A 96 22.55 26.74 -19.06
CA LEU A 96 22.27 25.43 -19.66
C LEU A 96 22.66 24.27 -18.74
N GLU A 97 23.86 24.32 -18.16
CA GLU A 97 24.33 23.30 -17.22
C GLU A 97 23.41 23.20 -16.00
N THR A 98 22.99 24.35 -15.47
CA THR A 98 22.09 24.43 -14.31
C THR A 98 20.72 23.84 -14.64
N ILE A 99 20.12 24.23 -15.77
CA ILE A 99 18.82 23.71 -16.21
C ILE A 99 18.91 22.20 -16.41
N LYS A 100 19.91 21.70 -17.15
CA LYS A 100 20.09 20.26 -17.38
C LYS A 100 20.28 19.48 -16.08
N SER A 101 21.07 20.01 -15.14
CA SER A 101 21.26 19.41 -13.81
C SER A 101 19.96 19.34 -13.02
N CYS A 102 19.13 20.40 -13.06
CA CYS A 102 17.81 20.40 -12.46
C CYS A 102 16.86 19.39 -13.12
N GLN A 103 16.81 19.34 -14.45
CA GLN A 103 16.01 18.36 -15.19
C GLN A 103 16.37 16.92 -14.83
N GLU A 104 17.67 16.61 -14.76
CA GLU A 104 18.16 15.29 -14.40
C GLU A 104 17.73 14.89 -12.97
N LYS A 105 17.83 15.81 -12.01
CA LYS A 105 17.33 15.58 -10.64
C LYS A 105 15.82 15.33 -10.65
N MET A 106 15.05 16.14 -11.38
CA MET A 106 13.60 15.98 -11.49
C MET A 106 13.22 14.62 -12.09
N ARG A 107 13.90 14.17 -13.16
CA ARG A 107 13.67 12.84 -13.77
C ARG A 107 13.93 11.71 -12.76
N ARG A 108 15.03 11.77 -12.01
CA ARG A 108 15.32 10.78 -10.95
C ARG A 108 14.25 10.76 -9.86
N HIS A 109 13.75 11.91 -9.45
CA HIS A 109 12.66 11.98 -8.47
C HIS A 109 11.35 11.45 -9.05
N LEU A 110 11.10 11.65 -10.34
CA LEU A 110 9.93 11.11 -11.03
C LEU A 110 9.96 9.58 -11.06
N ASP A 111 11.11 8.98 -11.41
CA ASP A 111 11.28 7.53 -11.41
C ASP A 111 11.04 6.93 -10.02
N ARG A 112 11.57 7.59 -8.97
CA ARG A 112 11.32 7.20 -7.58
C ARG A 112 9.84 7.29 -7.22
N ALA A 113 9.15 8.38 -7.60
CA ALA A 113 7.73 8.54 -7.32
C ALA A 113 6.89 7.47 -8.04
N ILE A 114 7.22 7.12 -9.28
CA ILE A 114 6.55 6.07 -10.06
C ILE A 114 6.74 4.70 -9.38
N ALA A 115 7.97 4.37 -9.00
CA ALA A 115 8.28 3.12 -8.30
C ALA A 115 7.54 3.03 -6.96
N GLN A 116 7.52 4.12 -6.19
CA GLN A 116 6.83 4.17 -4.91
C GLN A 116 5.31 4.05 -5.07
N LEU A 117 4.70 4.69 -6.08
CA LEU A 117 3.27 4.53 -6.39
C LEU A 117 2.92 3.07 -6.72
N ALA A 118 3.77 2.38 -7.49
CA ALA A 118 3.56 0.96 -7.78
C ALA A 118 3.64 0.11 -6.50
N SER A 119 4.62 0.39 -5.63
CA SER A 119 4.75 -0.28 -4.34
C SER A 119 3.55 -0.04 -3.43
N ASN A 120 3.08 1.21 -3.31
CA ASN A 120 1.93 1.56 -2.47
C ASN A 120 0.66 0.85 -2.94
N ARG A 121 0.43 0.77 -4.25
CA ARG A 121 -0.71 0.01 -4.81
C ARG A 121 -0.63 -1.48 -4.51
N ALA A 122 0.57 -2.07 -4.58
CA ALA A 122 0.75 -3.47 -4.22
C ALA A 122 0.42 -3.71 -2.73
N VAL A 123 0.88 -2.84 -1.84
CA VAL A 123 0.56 -2.91 -0.41
C VAL A 123 -0.94 -2.72 -0.16
N GLN A 124 -1.57 -1.76 -0.84
CA GLN A 124 -3.02 -1.55 -0.76
C GLN A 124 -3.79 -2.84 -1.09
N HIS A 125 -3.46 -3.51 -2.19
CA HIS A 125 -4.11 -4.76 -2.57
C HIS A 125 -3.91 -5.88 -1.55
N GLU A 126 -2.74 -5.95 -0.94
CA GLU A 126 -2.46 -6.91 0.14
C GLU A 126 -3.32 -6.63 1.38
N LEU A 127 -3.46 -5.36 1.78
CA LEU A 127 -4.34 -4.96 2.88
C LEU A 127 -5.82 -5.29 2.58
N GLU A 128 -6.29 -5.00 1.37
CA GLU A 128 -7.65 -5.35 0.92
C GLU A 128 -7.90 -6.87 1.01
N ARG A 129 -6.90 -7.68 0.64
CA ARG A 129 -6.96 -9.13 0.81
C ARG A 129 -7.06 -9.53 2.28
N TYR A 130 -6.25 -8.95 3.15
CA TYR A 130 -6.31 -9.24 4.59
C TYR A 130 -7.67 -8.86 5.20
N VAL A 131 -8.29 -7.77 4.75
CA VAL A 131 -9.65 -7.42 5.17
C VAL A 131 -10.65 -8.51 4.76
N SER A 132 -10.57 -9.01 3.52
CA SER A 132 -11.41 -10.12 3.04
C SER A 132 -11.26 -11.39 3.89
N ASP A 133 -10.02 -11.73 4.27
CA ASP A 133 -9.72 -12.86 5.14
C ASP A 133 -10.32 -12.66 6.55
N LYS A 134 -10.21 -11.45 7.11
CA LYS A 134 -10.83 -11.11 8.41
C LYS A 134 -12.36 -11.19 8.36
N VAL A 135 -12.99 -10.74 7.27
CA VAL A 135 -14.44 -10.86 7.08
C VAL A 135 -14.86 -12.34 7.04
N THR A 136 -14.10 -13.17 6.34
CA THR A 136 -14.34 -14.62 6.28
C THR A 136 -14.19 -15.27 7.66
N ALA A 137 -13.11 -14.96 8.38
CA ALA A 137 -12.87 -15.46 9.73
C ALA A 137 -13.99 -15.05 10.70
N GLN A 138 -14.42 -13.78 10.66
CA GLN A 138 -15.51 -13.29 11.49
C GLN A 138 -16.83 -14.03 11.21
N ARG A 139 -17.13 -14.27 9.93
CA ARG A 139 -18.35 -15.01 9.54
C ARG A 139 -18.36 -16.42 10.11
N ILE A 140 -17.23 -17.12 10.03
CA ILE A 140 -17.07 -18.47 10.59
C ILE A 140 -17.30 -18.42 12.10
N ASP A 141 -16.62 -17.52 12.81
CA ASP A 141 -16.68 -17.45 14.27
C ASP A 141 -18.07 -17.03 14.78
N HIS A 142 -18.75 -16.13 14.08
CA HIS A 142 -20.12 -15.74 14.39
C HIS A 142 -21.06 -16.95 14.24
N HIS A 143 -20.86 -17.76 13.20
CA HIS A 143 -21.63 -18.98 13.02
C HIS A 143 -21.37 -20.02 14.13
N LEU A 144 -20.11 -20.23 14.49
CA LEU A 144 -19.74 -21.14 15.60
C LEU A 144 -20.31 -20.67 16.94
N SER A 145 -20.29 -19.36 17.21
CA SER A 145 -20.76 -18.76 18.47
C SER A 145 -22.29 -18.83 18.64
N HIS A 146 -23.04 -18.56 17.58
CA HIS A 146 -24.49 -18.34 17.69
C HIS A 146 -25.37 -19.44 17.08
N HIS A 147 -24.86 -20.20 16.11
CA HIS A 147 -25.67 -21.15 15.32
C HIS A 147 -25.38 -22.62 15.60
N LEU A 148 -24.22 -22.95 16.18
CA LEU A 148 -23.92 -24.33 16.60
C LEU A 148 -24.33 -24.55 18.05
N ARG A 149 -25.12 -25.60 18.27
CA ARG A 149 -25.59 -26.08 19.58
C ARG A 149 -25.50 -27.60 19.60
N ASN A 150 -25.60 -28.21 20.79
CA ASN A 150 -25.57 -29.68 20.94
C ASN A 150 -26.70 -30.41 20.18
N ALA A 151 -27.73 -29.69 19.75
CA ALA A 151 -28.84 -30.20 18.95
C ALA A 151 -28.76 -29.79 17.46
N SER A 152 -27.63 -29.24 17.00
CA SER A 152 -27.44 -28.90 15.59
C SER A 152 -27.41 -30.16 14.71
N ASP A 153 -27.94 -30.05 13.49
CA ASP A 153 -27.92 -31.13 12.50
C ASP A 153 -26.49 -31.61 12.22
N GLY A 154 -26.34 -32.92 11.99
CA GLY A 154 -25.05 -33.57 11.78
C GLY A 154 -24.33 -34.00 13.06
N ILE A 155 -24.85 -33.66 14.25
CA ILE A 155 -24.37 -34.20 15.52
C ILE A 155 -25.08 -35.53 15.79
N SER A 156 -24.34 -36.64 15.76
CA SER A 156 -24.86 -37.97 16.07
C SER A 156 -23.85 -38.80 16.85
N TYR A 157 -24.35 -39.66 17.73
CA TYR A 157 -23.50 -40.65 18.40
C TYR A 157 -23.14 -41.77 17.43
N TYR A 158 -21.84 -41.97 17.21
CA TYR A 158 -21.38 -43.12 16.45
C TYR A 158 -21.52 -44.38 17.32
N ARG A 159 -22.39 -45.33 16.93
CA ARG A 159 -22.55 -46.60 17.65
C ARG A 159 -21.27 -47.43 17.53
N GLY A 160 -20.78 -47.97 18.66
CA GLY A 160 -19.67 -48.93 18.70
C GLY A 160 -18.38 -48.45 19.36
N ILE A 161 -18.28 -47.17 19.76
CA ILE A 161 -17.10 -46.62 20.46
C ILE A 161 -16.90 -47.24 21.86
N GLU A 162 -17.94 -47.82 22.46
CA GLU A 162 -17.87 -48.53 23.75
C GLU A 162 -17.04 -49.82 23.72
N ARG A 163 -16.61 -50.30 22.53
CA ARG A 163 -15.79 -51.52 22.36
C ARG A 163 -14.29 -51.25 22.16
N LEU A 164 -13.85 -49.99 22.20
CA LEU A 164 -12.43 -49.66 22.15
C LEU A 164 -11.87 -49.78 23.57
N ASP A 165 -11.16 -50.88 23.83
CA ASP A 165 -10.41 -51.08 25.06
C ASP A 165 -9.41 -49.92 25.27
N PRO A 166 -9.32 -49.35 26.48
CA PRO A 166 -8.26 -48.42 26.82
C PRO A 166 -6.98 -49.21 27.02
N SER A 167 -6.14 -49.27 25.98
CA SER A 167 -4.73 -49.71 26.09
C SER A 167 -3.90 -48.70 26.88
#